data_AF-J9DNX4-F1
#
_entry.id   AF-J9DNX4-F1
#
_cell.length_a   1.000
_cell.length_b   1.000
_cell.length_c   1.000
_cell.angle_alpha   90.00
_cell.angle_beta   90.00
_cell.angle_gamma   90.00
#
_symmetry.space_group_name_H-M   'P 1'
#
loop_
_entity.id
_entity.type
_entity.pdbx_description
1 polymer ?
#
loop_
_entity_poly.entity_id
_entity_poly.type
_entity_poly.pdbx_seq_one_letter_code
_entity_poly.pdbx_strand_id
1 'polypeptide(L)'
;MTTANATLKVYLPNKQVLDESLTSEVLQNIVKQAKENVDRAINQSKSSINNGEMSPWEFMKMFKFNVPQNAALTKAREIYEQSLLLVQQYVRDGLKFPVNQLPTNFSFESILAVSNIQTIMELSESQKEM
;
A
#
# COMPACT_ATOMS: atom_id res chain seq x y z
N MET A 1 -0.58 11.39 -38.31
CA MET A 1 -0.54 12.05 -37.00
C MET A 1 0.64 11.49 -36.24
N THR A 2 1.66 12.30 -35.97
CA THR A 2 2.88 11.92 -35.25
C THR A 2 2.66 12.18 -33.76
N THR A 3 2.62 11.12 -32.96
CA THR A 3 2.56 11.23 -31.49
C THR A 3 3.94 11.62 -30.96
N ALA A 4 4.04 12.79 -30.33
CA ALA A 4 5.25 13.20 -29.64
C ALA A 4 5.32 12.51 -28.27
N ASN A 5 6.35 11.70 -28.04
CA ASN A 5 6.61 11.10 -26.73
C ASN A 5 7.26 12.15 -25.82
N ALA A 6 6.49 12.71 -24.90
CA ALA A 6 7.02 13.57 -23.84
C ALA A 6 7.52 12.70 -22.68
N THR A 7 8.79 12.84 -22.32
CA THR A 7 9.36 12.18 -21.13
C THR A 7 9.55 13.22 -20.04
N LEU A 8 8.73 13.15 -18.98
CA LEU A 8 8.87 14.01 -17.80
C LEU A 8 10.01 13.48 -16.93
N LYS A 9 11.14 14.19 -16.86
CA LYS A 9 12.23 13.88 -15.93
C LYS A 9 12.02 14.67 -14.63
N VAL A 10 11.47 14.02 -13.61
CA VAL A 10 11.35 14.62 -12.27
C VAL A 10 12.68 14.49 -11.55
N TYR A 11 13.33 15.63 -11.28
CA TYR A 11 14.55 15.65 -10.47
C TYR A 11 14.16 15.63 -8.99
N LEU A 12 14.51 14.54 -8.30
CA LEU A 12 14.26 14.36 -6.88
C LEU A 12 15.60 14.43 -6.15
N PRO A 13 15.80 15.43 -5.28
CA PRO A 13 16.93 15.44 -4.37
C PRO A 13 16.93 14.13 -3.56
N ASN A 14 18.11 13.52 -3.38
CA ASN A 14 18.29 12.31 -2.57
C ASN A 14 17.54 11.06 -3.07
N LYS A 15 17.16 10.98 -4.35
CA LYS A 15 16.54 9.76 -4.92
C LYS A 15 17.39 8.51 -4.70
N GLN A 16 18.70 8.63 -4.88
CA GLN A 16 19.63 7.51 -4.71
C GLN A 16 19.68 7.02 -3.25
N VAL A 17 19.67 7.97 -2.30
CA VAL A 17 19.59 7.68 -0.85
C VAL A 17 18.25 7.03 -0.50
N LEU A 18 17.15 7.49 -1.12
CA LEU A 18 15.83 6.88 -0.97
C LEU A 18 15.85 5.42 -1.45
N ASP A 19 16.33 5.18 -2.67
CA ASP A 19 16.39 3.85 -3.27
C ASP A 19 17.27 2.91 -2.45
N GLU A 20 18.43 3.37 -1.96
CA GLU A 20 19.33 2.60 -1.09
C GLU A 20 18.74 2.32 0.30
N SER A 21 17.90 3.21 0.83
CA SER A 21 17.28 3.05 2.14
C SER A 21 16.15 2.00 2.17
N LEU A 22 15.54 1.71 1.01
CA LEU A 22 14.47 0.74 0.82
C LEU A 22 15.04 -0.63 0.45
N THR A 23 15.88 -1.16 1.34
CA THR A 23 16.46 -2.49 1.18
C THR A 23 15.38 -3.58 1.15
N SER A 24 15.73 -4.75 0.60
CA SER A 24 14.81 -5.90 0.57
C SER A 24 14.28 -6.28 1.96
N GLU A 25 15.12 -6.21 3.00
CA GLU A 25 14.73 -6.47 4.38
C GLU A 25 13.70 -5.44 4.90
N VAL A 26 13.90 -4.16 4.60
CA VAL A 26 12.95 -3.10 4.95
C VAL A 26 11.61 -3.34 4.27
N LEU A 27 11.61 -3.66 2.96
CA LEU A 27 10.38 -3.96 2.22
C LEU A 27 9.65 -5.19 2.76
N GLN A 28 10.38 -6.26 3.12
CA GLN A 28 9.79 -7.45 3.75
C GLN A 28 9.13 -7.12 5.09
N ASN A 29 9.80 -6.33 5.93
CA ASN A 29 9.25 -5.91 7.22
C ASN A 29 8.00 -5.03 7.05
N ILE A 30 8.00 -4.12 6.08
CA ILE A 30 6.84 -3.29 5.75
C ILE A 30 5.67 -4.14 5.29
N VAL A 31 5.88 -5.07 4.34
CA VAL A 31 4.80 -5.94 3.84
C VAL A 31 4.27 -6.84 4.95
N LYS A 32 5.13 -7.34 5.84
CA LYS A 32 4.72 -8.09 7.02
C LYS A 32 3.83 -7.26 7.93
N GLN A 33 4.21 -6.02 8.24
CA GLN A 33 3.41 -5.11 9.06
C GLN A 33 2.08 -4.75 8.38
N ALA A 34 2.08 -4.54 7.06
CA ALA A 34 0.87 -4.30 6.27
C ALA A 34 -0.10 -5.48 6.39
N LYS A 35 0.40 -6.72 6.26
CA LYS A 35 -0.40 -7.93 6.48
C LYS A 35 -1.01 -7.98 7.87
N GLU A 36 -0.21 -7.76 8.91
CA GLU A 36 -0.70 -7.77 10.29
C GLU A 36 -1.79 -6.72 10.53
N ASN A 37 -1.66 -5.54 9.92
CA ASN A 37 -2.68 -4.48 9.98
C ASN A 37 -3.97 -4.87 9.26
N VAL A 38 -3.87 -5.44 8.05
CA VAL A 38 -5.02 -5.93 7.29
C VAL A 38 -5.73 -7.06 8.03
N ASP A 39 -4.98 -8.04 8.53
CA ASP A 39 -5.53 -9.16 9.31
C ASP A 39 -6.25 -8.66 10.58
N ARG A 40 -5.67 -7.69 11.27
CA ARG A 40 -6.31 -7.06 12.44
C ARG A 40 -7.61 -6.37 12.07
N ALA A 41 -7.63 -5.59 10.99
CA ALA A 41 -8.84 -4.88 10.54
C ALA A 41 -9.95 -5.86 10.11
N ILE A 42 -9.60 -6.94 9.40
CA ILE A 42 -10.52 -8.02 9.03
C ILE A 42 -11.10 -8.67 10.29
N ASN A 43 -10.26 -9.02 11.26
CA ASN A 43 -10.69 -9.70 12.49
C ASN A 43 -11.55 -8.79 13.37
N GLN A 44 -11.21 -7.51 13.48
CA GLN A 44 -12.04 -6.50 14.15
C GLN A 44 -13.42 -6.40 13.49
N SER A 45 -13.46 -6.32 12.16
CA SER A 45 -14.71 -6.25 11.39
C SER A 45 -15.58 -7.50 11.60
N LYS A 46 -14.97 -8.69 11.60
CA LYS A 46 -15.66 -9.96 11.90
C LYS A 46 -16.22 -9.96 13.33
N SER A 47 -15.44 -9.49 14.31
CA SER A 47 -15.89 -9.42 15.70
C SER A 47 -17.05 -8.45 15.90
N SER A 48 -17.01 -7.26 15.27
CA SER A 48 -18.11 -6.29 15.36
C SER A 48 -19.41 -6.81 14.75
N ILE A 49 -19.32 -7.63 13.69
CA ILE A 49 -20.49 -8.27 13.07
C ILE A 49 -21.07 -9.36 13.99
N ASN A 50 -20.22 -10.17 14.62
CA ASN A 50 -20.66 -11.31 15.42
C ASN A 50 -21.21 -10.94 16.81
N ASN A 51 -20.89 -9.75 17.32
CA ASN A 51 -21.28 -9.32 18.67
C ASN A 51 -22.70 -8.70 18.76
N GLY A 52 -23.48 -8.69 17.67
CA GLY A 52 -24.87 -8.23 17.68
C GLY A 52 -25.07 -6.72 17.85
N GLU A 53 -23.99 -5.93 17.82
CA GLU A 53 -24.03 -4.47 17.94
C GLU A 53 -24.45 -3.76 16.63
N MET A 54 -24.62 -4.50 15.54
CA MET A 54 -24.91 -3.96 14.21
C MET A 54 -26.41 -3.92 13.93
N SER A 55 -26.92 -2.75 13.55
CA SER A 55 -28.32 -2.63 13.12
C SER A 55 -28.56 -3.36 11.79
N PRO A 56 -29.78 -3.88 11.53
CA PRO A 56 -30.12 -4.52 10.26
C PRO A 56 -29.81 -3.67 9.02
N TRP A 57 -29.90 -2.34 9.13
CA TRP A 57 -29.56 -1.42 8.06
C TRP A 57 -28.05 -1.33 7.79
N GLU A 58 -27.22 -1.37 8.83
CA GLU A 58 -25.76 -1.40 8.69
C GLU A 58 -25.28 -2.70 8.05
N PHE A 59 -25.89 -3.82 8.45
CA PHE A 59 -25.65 -5.12 7.82
C PHE A 59 -25.98 -5.09 6.32
N MET A 60 -27.12 -4.51 5.93
CA MET A 60 -27.49 -4.37 4.51
C MET A 60 -26.51 -3.53 3.69
N LYS A 61 -25.80 -2.55 4.28
CA LYS A 61 -24.76 -1.78 3.58
C LYS A 61 -23.53 -2.63 3.24
N MET A 62 -23.21 -3.63 4.08
CA MET A 62 -22.08 -4.54 3.84
C MET A 62 -22.34 -5.46 2.65
N PHE A 63 -23.58 -5.90 2.44
CA PHE A 63 -23.94 -6.80 1.33
C PHE A 63 -23.94 -6.11 -0.04
N LYS A 64 -24.17 -4.79 -0.10
CA LYS A 64 -24.11 -4.05 -1.37
C LYS A 64 -22.69 -3.95 -1.97
N PHE A 65 -21.66 -4.27 -1.20
CA PHE A 65 -20.26 -4.27 -1.63
C PHE A 65 -19.67 -5.66 -1.90
N ASN A 66 -20.38 -6.73 -1.57
CA ASN A 66 -19.84 -8.09 -1.68
C ASN A 66 -20.28 -8.76 -2.99
N VAL A 67 -19.39 -8.77 -3.99
CA VAL A 67 -18.82 -10.02 -4.51
C VAL A 67 -17.40 -9.76 -5.07
N PRO A 68 -16.32 -9.85 -4.27
CA PRO A 68 -15.07 -10.32 -4.82
C PRO A 68 -15.15 -11.85 -4.90
N GLN A 69 -15.17 -12.40 -6.11
CA GLN A 69 -15.09 -13.85 -6.35
C GLN A 69 -13.80 -14.49 -5.78
N ASN A 70 -12.87 -13.69 -5.23
CA ASN A 70 -11.58 -14.13 -4.73
C ASN A 70 -11.11 -13.30 -3.52
N ALA A 71 -11.50 -13.71 -2.30
CA ALA A 71 -11.13 -13.03 -1.05
C ALA A 71 -9.60 -12.95 -0.83
N ALA A 72 -8.84 -13.94 -1.32
CA ALA A 72 -7.38 -13.92 -1.23
C ALA A 72 -6.79 -12.82 -2.12
N LEU A 73 -7.32 -12.63 -3.33
CA LEU A 73 -6.90 -11.54 -4.22
C LEU A 73 -7.20 -10.17 -3.62
N THR A 74 -8.40 -10.00 -3.03
CA THR A 74 -8.74 -8.75 -2.34
C THR A 74 -7.80 -8.52 -1.16
N LYS A 75 -7.52 -9.53 -0.34
CA LYS A 75 -6.58 -9.40 0.78
C LYS A 75 -5.19 -8.97 0.32
N ALA A 76 -4.65 -9.60 -0.73
CA ALA A 76 -3.35 -9.24 -1.27
C ALA A 76 -3.31 -7.81 -1.81
N ARG A 77 -4.41 -7.36 -2.44
CA ARG A 77 -4.55 -5.96 -2.86
C ARG A 77 -4.46 -5.02 -1.66
N GLU A 78 -5.16 -5.31 -0.57
CA GLU A 78 -5.14 -4.41 0.58
C GLU A 78 -3.79 -4.43 1.31
N ILE A 79 -3.09 -5.55 1.29
CA ILE A 79 -1.70 -5.64 1.78
C ILE A 79 -0.78 -4.76 0.94
N TYR A 80 -0.92 -4.80 -0.39
CA TYR A 80 -0.15 -3.94 -1.30
C TYR A 80 -0.40 -2.46 -1.02
N GLU A 81 -1.67 -2.03 -0.96
CA GLU A 81 -2.03 -0.63 -0.71
C GLU A 81 -1.54 -0.15 0.67
N GLN A 82 -1.72 -0.97 1.72
CA GLN A 82 -1.19 -0.65 3.05
C GLN A 82 0.35 -0.61 3.09
N SER A 83 1.03 -1.44 2.29
CA SER A 83 2.49 -1.41 2.19
C SER A 83 2.97 -0.09 1.59
N LEU A 84 2.30 0.43 0.55
CA LEU A 84 2.63 1.74 -0.02
C LEU A 84 2.49 2.87 1.01
N LEU A 85 1.44 2.85 1.82
CA LEU A 85 1.24 3.83 2.91
C LEU A 85 2.35 3.75 3.97
N LEU A 86 2.76 2.54 4.36
CA LEU A 86 3.84 2.32 5.32
C LEU A 86 5.21 2.72 4.75
N VAL A 87 5.46 2.49 3.45
CA VAL A 87 6.66 3.01 2.77
C VAL A 87 6.67 4.52 2.80
N GLN A 88 5.56 5.18 2.45
CA GLN A 88 5.43 6.63 2.55
C GLN A 88 5.73 7.13 3.96
N GLN A 89 5.20 6.45 4.98
CA GLN A 89 5.50 6.78 6.37
C GLN A 89 6.98 6.60 6.70
N TYR A 90 7.59 5.46 6.34
CA TYR A 90 9.00 5.18 6.56
C TYR A 90 9.91 6.24 5.92
N VAL A 91 9.60 6.64 4.68
CA VAL A 91 10.37 7.68 3.97
C VAL A 91 10.24 9.03 4.66
N ARG A 92 9.03 9.42 5.07
CA ARG A 92 8.79 10.68 5.77
C ARG A 92 9.52 10.72 7.12
N ASP A 93 9.42 9.64 7.89
CA ASP A 93 9.87 9.60 9.28
C ASP A 93 11.40 9.29 9.37
N GLY A 94 11.92 8.45 8.48
CA GLY A 94 13.31 7.98 8.48
C GLY A 94 14.30 8.88 7.74
N LEU A 95 13.94 9.37 6.55
CA LEU A 95 14.83 10.24 5.75
C LEU A 95 14.65 11.73 6.08
N LYS A 96 13.73 12.07 7.00
CA LYS A 96 13.36 13.45 7.39
C LYS A 96 13.23 14.36 6.17
N PHE A 97 12.60 13.86 5.10
CA PHE A 97 12.41 14.66 3.91
C PHE A 97 11.57 15.90 4.27
N PRO A 98 12.08 17.12 4.02
CA PRO A 98 11.32 18.32 4.25
C PRO A 98 10.14 18.33 3.27
N VAL A 99 8.96 17.91 3.73
CA VAL A 99 7.74 17.78 2.92
C VAL A 99 7.37 19.10 2.24
N ASN A 100 7.75 20.23 2.84
CA ASN A 100 7.62 21.58 2.27
C ASN A 100 8.52 21.85 1.05
N GLN A 101 9.47 20.97 0.74
CA GLN A 101 10.31 21.03 -0.45
C GLN A 101 9.85 20.05 -1.54
N LEU A 102 8.84 19.22 -1.27
CA LEU A 102 8.25 18.34 -2.27
C LEU A 102 7.29 19.14 -3.17
N PRO A 103 7.25 18.86 -4.48
CA PRO A 103 6.29 19.47 -5.38
C PRO A 103 4.84 19.23 -4.90
N THR A 104 3.93 20.16 -5.18
CA THR A 104 2.50 20.02 -4.83
C THR A 104 1.80 18.86 -5.54
N ASN A 105 2.38 18.35 -6.62
CA ASN A 105 1.91 17.21 -7.43
C ASN A 105 2.74 15.93 -7.18
N PHE A 106 3.15 15.72 -5.95
CA PHE A 106 4.00 14.60 -5.54
C PHE A 106 3.17 13.35 -5.19
N SER A 107 3.45 12.22 -5.86
CA SER A 107 2.94 10.88 -5.50
C SER A 107 4.11 10.01 -5.11
N PHE A 108 4.01 9.31 -3.97
CA PHE A 108 5.05 8.38 -3.53
C PHE A 108 5.19 7.19 -4.48
N GLU A 109 4.11 6.73 -5.13
CA GLU A 109 4.22 5.67 -6.14
C GLU A 109 5.06 6.09 -7.33
N SER A 110 5.07 7.37 -7.69
CA SER A 110 5.82 7.89 -8.83
C SER A 110 7.34 7.98 -8.60
N ILE A 111 7.79 7.87 -7.35
CA ILE A 111 9.20 8.04 -6.99
C ILE A 111 9.89 6.74 -6.60
N LEU A 112 9.12 5.75 -6.16
CA LEU A 112 9.67 4.43 -5.84
C LEU A 112 10.27 3.83 -7.10
N ALA A 113 11.48 3.28 -6.98
CA ALA A 113 12.05 2.48 -8.03
C ALA A 113 11.05 1.38 -8.45
N VAL A 114 10.93 1.14 -9.76
CA VAL A 114 10.02 0.12 -10.31
C VAL A 114 10.28 -1.25 -9.67
N SER A 115 11.54 -1.57 -9.37
CA SER A 115 11.93 -2.78 -8.66
C SER A 115 11.29 -2.88 -7.27
N ASN A 116 11.23 -1.78 -6.52
CA ASN A 116 10.66 -1.78 -5.18
C ASN A 116 9.14 -2.00 -5.24
N ILE A 117 8.46 -1.39 -6.23
CA ILE A 117 7.03 -1.62 -6.47
C ILE A 117 6.78 -3.09 -6.84
N GLN A 118 7.59 -3.66 -7.72
CA GLN A 118 7.50 -5.07 -8.10
C GLN A 118 7.71 -5.99 -6.90
N THR A 119 8.73 -5.74 -6.09
CA THR A 119 8.98 -6.51 -4.86
C THR A 119 7.81 -6.43 -3.88
N ILE A 120 7.24 -5.24 -3.63
CA ILE A 120 6.07 -5.09 -2.76
C ILE A 120 4.87 -5.86 -3.32
N MET A 121 4.66 -5.81 -4.63
CA MET A 121 3.59 -6.56 -5.30
C MET A 121 3.79 -8.07 -5.11
N GLU A 122 4.94 -8.62 -5.49
CA GLU A 122 5.26 -10.05 -5.36
C GLU A 122 5.14 -10.55 -3.93
N LEU A 123 5.66 -9.78 -2.95
CA LEU A 123 5.55 -10.11 -1.53
C LEU A 123 4.09 -10.12 -1.07
N SER A 124 3.28 -9.15 -1.52
CA SER A 124 1.85 -9.07 -1.20
C SER A 124 1.07 -10.23 -1.80
N GLU A 125 1.39 -10.62 -3.03
CA GLU A 125 0.78 -11.78 -3.69
C GLU A 125 1.18 -13.10 -3.04
N SER A 126 2.42 -13.22 -2.56
CA SER A 126 2.89 -14.39 -1.81
C SER A 126 2.15 -14.58 -0.49
N GLN A 127 1.52 -13.52 0.06
CA GLN A 127 0.66 -13.63 1.24
C GLN A 127 -0.74 -14.20 0.94
N LYS A 128 -1.08 -14.50 -0.33
CA LYS A 128 -2.37 -15.12 -0.70
C LYS A 128 -2.49 -16.58 -0.21
N GLU A 129 -1.37 -17.29 -0.06
CA GLU A 129 -1.32 -18.74 0.14
C GLU A 129 -1.06 -19.20 1.59
N MET A 130 -0.92 -18.25 2.54
CA MET A 130 -0.73 -18.53 3.99
C MET A 130 -1.93 -18.10 4.82
#